data_AF-A0A6B8TP66-F1
#
_entry.id   AF-A0A6B8TP66-F1
#
_cell.length_a   1.000
_cell.length_b   1.000
_cell.length_c   1.000
_cell.angle_alpha   90.00
_cell.angle_beta   90.00
_cell.angle_gamma   90.00
#
_symmetry.space_group_name_H-M   'P 1'
#
loop_
_entity.id
_entity.type
_entity.pdbx_description
1 polymer ?
#
loop_
_entity_poly.entity_id
_entity_poly.type
_entity_poly.pdbx_seq_one_letter_code
_entity_poly.pdbx_strand_id
1 'polypeptide(L)'
;MTNFTKHFKIKEFNCKDGTPVPPQYLPNAKKVADQLEVLRAALGGRPIIITSGYRTPEHNKKVGGVGGSAHLTASAADIVVRGIPPAQVAATIEKLIDAGKMQEGGIGIYKTFVHYDIRGTRARWDSTKKNGGSTTGVSPTLPNNSEGNEDQAGEQLTPTTPDSPPANDDNKKNYTPYLIAAGVLVLGGIGYYIYKKK
;
A
#
# COMPACT_ATOMS: atom_id res chain seq x y z
N MET A 1 5.27 0.98 -26.47
CA MET A 1 4.36 1.87 -25.71
C MET A 1 5.21 2.80 -24.85
N THR A 2 4.88 4.09 -24.79
CA THR A 2 5.61 5.07 -23.95
C THR A 2 4.82 5.49 -22.70
N ASN A 3 3.50 5.27 -22.72
CA ASN A 3 2.58 5.69 -21.67
C ASN A 3 1.77 4.51 -21.13
N PHE A 4 1.44 4.54 -19.83
CA PHE A 4 0.47 3.62 -19.23
C PHE A 4 -0.96 4.12 -19.43
N THR A 5 -1.17 5.42 -19.25
CA THR A 5 -2.47 6.09 -19.39
C THR A 5 -2.29 7.43 -20.13
N LYS A 6 -3.36 8.23 -20.21
CA LYS A 6 -3.32 9.56 -20.82
C LYS A 6 -2.32 10.49 -20.12
N HIS A 7 -2.22 10.43 -18.79
CA HIS A 7 -1.43 11.38 -18.01
C HIS A 7 -0.18 10.79 -17.36
N PHE A 8 -0.02 9.45 -17.33
CA PHE A 8 1.11 8.80 -16.67
C PHE A 8 1.96 7.99 -17.66
N LYS A 9 3.24 8.33 -17.73
CA LYS A 9 4.22 7.67 -18.60
C LYS A 9 4.87 6.49 -17.89
N ILE A 10 5.31 5.48 -18.65
CA ILE A 10 6.00 4.31 -18.06
C ILE A 10 7.23 4.75 -17.26
N LYS A 11 8.01 5.68 -17.81
CA LYS A 11 9.23 6.18 -17.18
C LYS A 11 9.03 6.88 -15.83
N GLU A 12 7.83 7.38 -15.54
CA GLU A 12 7.53 8.03 -14.25
C GLU A 12 7.49 7.01 -13.10
N PHE A 13 7.30 5.73 -13.43
CA PHE A 13 7.34 4.63 -12.47
C PHE A 13 8.73 4.00 -12.35
N ASN A 14 9.72 4.42 -13.13
CA ASN A 14 11.07 3.86 -13.00
C ASN A 14 11.67 4.16 -11.64
N CYS A 15 12.59 3.29 -11.21
CA CYS A 15 13.35 3.54 -9.99
C CYS A 15 14.22 4.80 -10.15
N LYS A 16 14.44 5.51 -9.05
CA LYS A 16 15.26 6.73 -9.03
C LYS A 16 16.74 6.48 -9.29
N ASP A 17 17.20 5.24 -9.17
CA ASP A 17 18.53 4.82 -9.61
C ASP A 17 18.65 4.69 -11.14
N GLY A 18 17.57 4.93 -11.89
CA GLY A 18 17.53 4.82 -13.35
C GLY A 18 17.02 3.48 -13.86
N THR A 19 16.86 2.48 -12.98
CA THR A 19 16.39 1.15 -13.37
C THR A 19 14.93 1.20 -13.84
N PRO A 20 14.63 0.68 -15.05
CA PRO A 20 13.26 0.62 -15.53
C PRO A 20 12.43 -0.36 -14.70
N VAL A 21 11.10 -0.17 -14.71
CA VAL A 21 10.18 -1.17 -14.14
C VAL A 21 10.39 -2.51 -14.85
N PRO A 22 10.67 -3.61 -14.13
CA PRO A 22 10.80 -4.93 -14.73
C PRO A 22 9.53 -5.36 -15.49
N PRO A 23 9.63 -6.03 -16.66
CA PRO A 23 8.47 -6.39 -17.47
C PRO A 23 7.35 -7.10 -16.71
N GLN A 24 7.69 -7.99 -15.76
CA GLN A 24 6.73 -8.71 -14.92
C GLN A 24 5.90 -7.80 -13.99
N TYR A 25 6.38 -6.59 -13.69
CA TYR A 25 5.71 -5.62 -12.82
C TYR A 25 5.04 -4.48 -13.59
N LEU A 26 5.22 -4.39 -14.92
CA LEU A 26 4.51 -3.41 -15.75
C LEU A 26 2.98 -3.47 -15.59
N PRO A 27 2.32 -4.64 -15.47
CA PRO A 27 0.88 -4.69 -15.22
C PRO A 27 0.48 -4.06 -13.89
N ASN A 28 1.30 -4.19 -12.84
CA ASN A 28 1.04 -3.57 -11.53
C ASN A 28 1.17 -2.05 -11.62
N ALA A 29 2.27 -1.57 -12.22
CA ALA A 29 2.49 -0.14 -12.42
C ALA A 29 1.36 0.49 -13.24
N LYS A 30 0.88 -0.22 -14.28
CA LYS A 30 -0.28 0.23 -15.06
C LYS A 30 -1.54 0.31 -14.19
N LYS A 31 -1.84 -0.70 -13.36
CA LYS A 31 -3.00 -0.66 -12.46
C LYS A 31 -2.91 0.55 -11.52
N VAL A 32 -1.75 0.81 -10.92
CA VAL A 32 -1.54 2.00 -10.09
C VAL A 32 -1.81 3.28 -10.91
N ALA A 33 -1.28 3.37 -12.13
CA ALA A 33 -1.56 4.52 -13.01
C ALA A 33 -3.06 4.71 -13.30
N ASP A 34 -3.80 3.62 -13.53
CA ASP A 34 -5.26 3.66 -13.73
C ASP A 34 -5.96 4.21 -12.47
N GLN A 35 -5.52 3.82 -11.26
CA GLN A 35 -6.04 4.38 -10.00
C GLN A 35 -5.73 5.88 -9.85
N LEU A 36 -4.54 6.31 -10.28
CA LEU A 36 -4.15 7.72 -10.23
C LEU A 36 -4.94 8.58 -11.22
N GLU A 37 -5.47 8.02 -12.31
CA GLU A 37 -6.40 8.74 -13.20
C GLU A 37 -7.74 9.04 -12.48
N VAL A 38 -8.25 8.09 -11.70
CA VAL A 38 -9.45 8.30 -10.87
C VAL A 38 -9.21 9.41 -9.85
N LEU A 39 -8.08 9.36 -9.15
CA LEU A 39 -7.69 10.40 -8.19
C LEU A 39 -7.55 11.77 -8.87
N ARG A 40 -6.88 11.80 -10.04
CA ARG A 40 -6.68 13.03 -10.82
C ARG A 40 -8.01 13.65 -11.23
N ALA A 41 -8.97 12.84 -11.67
CA ALA A 41 -10.32 13.31 -12.01
C ALA A 41 -11.05 13.88 -10.78
N ALA A 42 -11.00 13.17 -9.64
CA ALA A 42 -11.61 13.63 -8.39
C ALA A 42 -11.01 14.93 -7.85
N LEU A 43 -9.74 15.18 -8.12
CA LEU A 43 -9.03 16.41 -7.75
C LEU A 43 -9.14 17.52 -8.82
N GLY A 44 -10.13 17.45 -9.71
CA GLY A 44 -10.40 18.47 -10.72
C GLY A 44 -9.38 18.53 -11.85
N GLY A 45 -8.75 17.40 -12.19
CA GLY A 45 -7.77 17.31 -13.28
C GLY A 45 -6.38 17.88 -12.93
N ARG A 46 -6.08 18.09 -11.64
CA ARG A 46 -4.78 18.62 -11.19
C ARG A 46 -3.64 17.63 -11.44
N PRO A 47 -2.45 18.08 -11.94
CA PRO A 47 -1.29 17.21 -12.14
C PRO A 47 -0.89 16.46 -10.87
N ILE A 48 -0.77 15.14 -11.00
CA ILE A 48 -0.21 14.27 -9.97
C ILE A 48 1.22 13.95 -10.39
N ILE A 49 2.17 14.24 -9.51
CA ILE A 49 3.59 14.00 -9.71
C ILE A 49 3.95 12.71 -8.99
N ILE A 50 4.46 11.72 -9.71
CA ILE A 50 5.01 10.49 -9.12
C ILE A 50 6.45 10.78 -8.70
N THR A 51 6.68 10.80 -7.39
CA THR A 51 8.00 11.02 -6.81
C THR A 51 8.77 9.71 -6.61
N SER A 52 8.07 8.59 -6.45
CA SER A 52 8.65 7.24 -6.41
C SER A 52 7.64 6.22 -6.93
N GLY A 53 8.05 5.34 -7.83
CA GLY A 53 7.22 4.25 -8.38
C GLY A 53 7.82 2.89 -8.01
N TYR A 54 8.40 2.19 -8.97
CA TYR A 54 9.22 1.01 -8.68
C TYR A 54 10.47 1.38 -7.87
N ARG A 55 10.91 0.48 -7.00
CA ARG A 55 12.22 0.56 -6.35
C ARG A 55 12.93 -0.79 -6.50
N THR A 56 14.20 -0.74 -6.85
CA THR A 56 15.10 -1.90 -6.70
C THR A 56 15.25 -2.25 -5.21
N PRO A 57 15.60 -3.49 -4.85
CA PRO A 57 15.89 -3.86 -3.47
C PRO A 57 16.95 -2.95 -2.83
N GLU A 58 18.00 -2.62 -3.57
CA GLU A 58 19.11 -1.78 -3.15
C GLU A 58 18.64 -0.34 -2.89
N HIS A 59 17.90 0.24 -3.84
CA HIS A 59 17.36 1.58 -3.66
C HIS A 59 16.34 1.63 -2.53
N ASN A 60 15.47 0.63 -2.41
CA ASN A 60 14.50 0.53 -1.32
C ASN A 60 15.21 0.53 0.04
N LYS A 61 16.27 -0.28 0.21
CA LYS A 61 17.09 -0.28 1.44
C LYS A 61 17.74 1.09 1.69
N LYS A 62 18.31 1.71 0.65
CA LYS A 62 18.98 3.02 0.74
C LYS A 62 18.06 4.13 1.26
N VAL A 63 16.78 4.10 0.90
CA VAL A 63 15.79 5.11 1.34
C VAL A 63 15.05 4.72 2.62
N GLY A 64 15.51 3.67 3.33
CA GLY A 64 14.88 3.20 4.56
C GLY A 64 13.54 2.47 4.34
N GLY A 65 13.33 1.93 3.15
CA GLY A 65 12.16 1.11 2.83
C GLY A 65 12.18 -0.23 3.56
N VAL A 66 10.99 -0.73 3.89
CA VAL A 66 10.81 -2.01 4.58
C VAL A 66 10.90 -3.20 3.63
N GLY A 67 11.17 -4.38 4.18
CA GLY A 67 10.96 -5.66 3.49
C GLY A 67 9.49 -5.82 3.11
N GLY A 68 9.21 -6.40 1.94
CA GLY A 68 7.84 -6.56 1.44
C GLY A 68 7.17 -5.25 0.97
N SER A 69 7.94 -4.18 0.77
CA SER A 69 7.42 -2.92 0.23
C SER A 69 6.75 -3.10 -1.14
N ALA A 70 5.54 -2.56 -1.30
CA ALA A 70 4.81 -2.60 -2.57
C ALA A 70 5.52 -1.87 -3.73
N HIS A 71 6.50 -1.01 -3.42
CA HIS A 71 7.38 -0.42 -4.45
C HIS A 71 8.26 -1.47 -5.15
N LEU A 72 8.62 -2.57 -4.48
CA LEU A 72 9.48 -3.62 -5.07
C LEU A 72 8.78 -4.37 -6.21
N THR A 73 7.46 -4.36 -6.24
CA THR A 73 6.65 -5.01 -7.28
C THR A 73 5.92 -4.00 -8.17
N ALA A 74 6.33 -2.73 -8.13
CA ALA A 74 5.70 -1.59 -8.80
C ALA A 74 4.18 -1.47 -8.52
N SER A 75 3.74 -1.94 -7.36
CA SER A 75 2.34 -1.90 -6.90
C SER A 75 2.05 -0.67 -6.04
N ALA A 76 2.97 0.30 -5.99
CA ALA A 76 2.87 1.51 -5.18
C ALA A 76 3.36 2.74 -5.95
N ALA A 77 2.87 3.91 -5.52
CA ALA A 77 3.38 5.21 -5.93
C ALA A 77 3.38 6.19 -4.75
N ASP A 78 4.47 6.92 -4.61
CA ASP A 78 4.55 8.10 -3.76
C ASP A 78 4.24 9.33 -4.61
N ILE A 79 3.17 10.04 -4.26
CA ILE A 79 2.56 11.08 -5.10
C ILE A 79 2.50 12.44 -4.42
N VAL A 80 2.62 13.48 -5.24
CA VAL A 80 2.42 14.89 -4.87
C VAL A 80 1.43 15.53 -5.82
N VAL A 81 0.44 16.23 -5.27
CA VAL A 81 -0.53 17.00 -6.06
C VAL A 81 -0.32 18.48 -5.77
N ARG A 82 0.07 19.25 -6.80
CA ARG A 82 0.42 20.67 -6.61
C ARG A 82 -0.77 21.45 -6.05
N GLY A 83 -0.51 22.19 -4.97
CA GLY A 83 -1.52 23.03 -4.32
C GLY A 83 -2.58 22.24 -3.55
N ILE A 84 -2.34 20.97 -3.22
CA ILE A 84 -3.19 20.18 -2.32
C ILE A 84 -2.29 19.53 -1.25
N PRO A 85 -2.54 19.77 0.05
CA PRO A 85 -1.77 19.15 1.12
C PRO A 85 -1.86 17.61 1.11
N PRO A 86 -0.81 16.88 1.52
CA PRO A 86 -0.83 15.42 1.58
C PRO A 86 -2.02 14.83 2.34
N ALA A 87 -2.40 15.42 3.48
CA ALA A 87 -3.55 14.97 4.26
C ALA A 87 -4.87 15.02 3.46
N GLN A 88 -5.07 16.05 2.63
CA GLN A 88 -6.27 16.18 1.80
C GLN A 88 -6.25 15.21 0.61
N VAL A 89 -5.08 14.97 0.01
CA VAL A 89 -4.92 13.93 -1.02
C VAL A 89 -5.26 12.56 -0.43
N ALA A 90 -4.70 12.20 0.73
CA ALA A 90 -4.96 10.94 1.40
C ALA A 90 -6.45 10.77 1.77
N ALA A 91 -7.09 11.81 2.32
CA ALA A 91 -8.52 11.80 2.61
C ALA A 91 -9.40 11.65 1.35
N THR A 92 -8.92 12.11 0.19
CA THR A 92 -9.63 11.94 -1.08
C THR A 92 -9.50 10.51 -1.59
N ILE A 93 -8.30 9.91 -1.51
CA ILE A 93 -8.09 8.49 -1.85
C ILE A 93 -8.98 7.62 -0.98
N GLU A 94 -9.01 7.86 0.33
CA GLU A 94 -9.87 7.13 1.26
C GLU A 94 -11.34 7.14 0.84
N LYS A 95 -11.91 8.32 0.57
CA LYS A 95 -13.29 8.46 0.09
C LYS A 95 -13.55 7.73 -1.23
N LEU A 96 -12.55 7.68 -2.11
CA LEU A 96 -12.67 6.99 -3.39
C LEU A 96 -12.62 5.47 -3.23
N ILE A 97 -11.85 4.96 -2.27
CA ILE A 97 -11.85 3.54 -1.91
C ILE A 97 -13.20 3.15 -1.31
N ASP A 98 -13.70 3.91 -0.33
CA ASP A 98 -15.00 3.66 0.31
C ASP A 98 -16.15 3.67 -0.70
N ALA A 99 -16.06 4.52 -1.74
CA ALA A 99 -17.02 4.59 -2.82
C ALA A 99 -16.83 3.51 -3.92
N GLY A 100 -15.87 2.59 -3.76
CA GLY A 100 -15.55 1.55 -4.74
C GLY A 100 -14.95 2.06 -6.06
N LYS A 101 -14.48 3.30 -6.10
CA LYS A 101 -13.90 3.93 -7.29
C LYS A 101 -12.39 3.73 -7.40
N MET A 102 -11.72 3.53 -6.26
CA MET A 102 -10.32 3.12 -6.19
C MET A 102 -10.20 1.78 -5.47
N GLN A 103 -9.18 1.01 -5.82
CA GLN A 103 -8.88 -0.29 -5.24
C GLN A 103 -8.43 -0.14 -3.78
N GLU A 104 -8.86 -1.06 -2.91
CA GLU A 104 -8.36 -1.10 -1.54
C GLU A 104 -6.85 -1.40 -1.50
N GLY A 105 -6.17 -0.79 -0.54
CA GLY A 105 -4.73 -0.96 -0.36
C GLY A 105 -4.16 -0.10 0.76
N GLY A 106 -2.90 0.33 0.64
CA GLY A 106 -2.24 1.16 1.63
C GLY A 106 -2.34 2.66 1.33
N ILE A 107 -2.51 3.47 2.38
CA ILE A 107 -2.38 4.94 2.32
C ILE A 107 -1.45 5.39 3.44
N GLY A 108 -0.35 6.03 3.07
CA GLY A 108 0.62 6.61 3.99
C GLY A 108 0.70 8.12 3.85
N ILE A 109 0.62 8.86 4.95
CA ILE A 109 0.76 10.31 4.95
C ILE A 109 2.19 10.68 5.38
N TYR A 110 2.90 11.41 4.51
CA TYR A 110 4.21 11.97 4.80
C TYR A 110 4.16 13.49 4.70
N LYS A 111 5.20 14.17 5.21
CA LYS A 111 5.27 15.64 5.23
C LYS A 111 5.14 16.24 3.82
N THR A 112 5.70 15.57 2.81
CA THR A 112 5.84 16.11 1.46
C THR A 112 5.06 15.34 0.39
N PHE A 113 4.61 14.12 0.67
CA PHE A 113 3.92 13.26 -0.29
C PHE A 113 2.92 12.32 0.38
N VAL A 114 2.09 11.67 -0.44
CA VAL A 114 1.23 10.57 -0.02
C VAL A 114 1.73 9.28 -0.66
N HIS A 115 1.83 8.23 0.13
CA HIS A 115 2.02 6.87 -0.39
C HIS A 115 0.66 6.25 -0.68
N TYR A 116 0.52 5.64 -1.86
CA TYR A 116 -0.62 4.81 -2.20
C TYR A 116 -0.14 3.52 -2.86
N ASP A 117 -0.74 2.40 -2.48
CA ASP A 117 -0.46 1.10 -3.09
C ASP A 117 -1.73 0.24 -3.21
N ILE A 118 -1.67 -0.77 -4.08
CA ILE A 118 -2.79 -1.64 -4.42
C ILE A 118 -2.68 -3.04 -3.79
N ARG A 119 -2.15 -3.16 -2.56
CA ARG A 119 -1.94 -4.45 -1.86
C ARG A 119 -3.21 -5.27 -1.61
N GLY A 120 -4.41 -4.72 -1.86
CA GLY A 120 -5.69 -5.41 -1.74
C GLY A 120 -6.23 -5.50 -0.32
N THR A 121 -5.48 -5.02 0.68
CA THR A 121 -5.89 -4.97 2.09
C THR A 121 -5.63 -3.58 2.65
N ARG A 122 -6.50 -3.16 3.56
CA ARG A 122 -6.46 -1.83 4.17
C ARG A 122 -5.23 -1.66 5.07
N ALA A 123 -4.41 -0.65 4.80
CA ALA A 123 -3.34 -0.20 5.69
C ALA A 123 -3.25 1.33 5.74
N ARG A 124 -3.18 1.94 6.93
CA ARG A 124 -3.14 3.40 7.09
C ARG A 124 -2.06 3.80 8.09
N TRP A 125 -1.22 4.76 7.74
CA TRP A 125 -0.20 5.30 8.64
C TRP A 125 0.06 6.78 8.40
N ASP A 126 0.44 7.49 9.46
CA ASP A 126 0.73 8.92 9.43
C ASP A 126 2.13 9.18 10.01
N SER A 127 3.09 9.40 9.11
CA SER A 127 4.47 9.68 9.46
C SER A 127 4.70 11.15 9.84
N THR A 128 3.68 12.01 9.79
CA THR A 128 3.79 13.42 10.20
C THR A 128 3.71 13.61 11.71
N LYS A 129 3.09 12.65 12.42
CA LYS A 129 2.79 12.73 13.85
C LYS A 129 3.85 12.12 14.77
N LYS A 130 5.02 11.72 14.26
CA LYS A 130 6.12 11.22 15.11
C LYS A 130 6.78 12.37 15.88
N ASN A 131 6.12 12.77 16.97
CA ASN A 131 6.61 13.47 18.15
C ASN A 131 5.58 13.22 19.28
N GLY A 132 5.76 12.12 20.03
CA GLY A 132 4.98 11.85 21.23
C GLY A 132 4.85 10.37 21.60
N GLY A 133 5.75 9.89 22.45
CA GLY A 133 5.41 8.91 23.51
C GLY A 133 5.17 7.45 23.14
N SER A 134 6.08 6.60 23.59
CA SER A 134 5.94 5.16 23.83
C SER A 134 4.64 4.79 24.55
N THR A 135 3.97 3.73 24.10
CA THR A 135 3.14 2.86 24.95
C THR A 135 3.52 1.40 24.72
N THR A 136 4.38 0.94 25.63
CA THR A 136 4.54 -0.43 26.12
C THR A 136 3.33 -1.34 25.89
N GLY A 137 3.49 -2.33 25.02
CA GLY A 137 2.70 -3.56 25.08
C GLY A 137 3.27 -4.43 26.20
N VAL A 138 2.61 -4.40 27.36
CA VAL A 138 2.90 -5.27 28.49
C VAL A 138 2.57 -6.71 28.07
N SER A 139 3.59 -7.54 27.89
CA SER A 139 3.43 -8.98 27.74
C SER A 139 3.39 -9.61 29.15
N PRO A 140 2.40 -10.44 29.49
CA PRO A 140 2.28 -11.03 30.81
C PRO A 140 3.36 -12.12 31.00
N THR A 141 4.32 -11.87 31.88
CA THR A 141 5.28 -12.88 32.35
C THR A 141 4.63 -13.84 33.34
N LEU A 142 4.63 -15.14 33.02
CA LEU A 142 4.53 -16.21 34.03
C LEU A 142 5.92 -16.45 34.65
N PRO A 143 6.01 -16.79 35.94
CA PRO A 143 7.25 -16.75 36.70
C PRO A 143 8.04 -18.05 36.56
N ASN A 144 9.37 -17.96 36.52
CA ASN A 144 10.24 -19.05 36.93
C ASN A 144 11.51 -18.52 37.62
N ASN A 145 11.50 -18.72 38.94
CA ASN A 145 12.63 -19.00 39.81
C ASN A 145 13.88 -19.61 39.15
N SER A 146 15.04 -18.98 39.37
CA SER A 146 16.24 -19.65 39.91
C SER A 146 17.30 -18.62 40.31
N GLU A 147 17.92 -18.90 41.44
CA GLU A 147 18.94 -18.15 42.15
C GLU A 147 20.32 -18.28 41.46
N GLY A 148 21.22 -17.31 41.68
CA GLY A 148 22.66 -17.62 41.75
C GLY A 148 23.65 -16.73 40.98
N ASN A 149 24.23 -15.80 41.74
CA ASN A 149 25.65 -15.41 41.81
C ASN A 149 26.28 -14.35 40.89
N GLU A 150 27.08 -13.53 41.56
CA GLU A 150 27.78 -12.31 41.17
C GLU A 150 29.26 -12.58 40.85
N ASP A 151 29.73 -12.22 39.66
CA ASP A 151 31.17 -12.15 39.38
C ASP A 151 31.46 -11.05 38.34
N GLN A 152 32.27 -10.06 38.73
CA GLN A 152 32.75 -8.96 37.88
C GLN A 152 34.03 -9.32 37.12
N ALA A 153 34.14 -8.91 35.86
CA ALA A 153 35.35 -8.34 35.23
C ALA A 153 35.02 -7.81 33.83
N GLY A 154 35.72 -6.76 33.41
CA GLY A 154 35.37 -5.89 32.28
C GLY A 154 35.68 -6.44 30.88
N GLU A 155 35.16 -5.76 29.86
CA GLU A 155 35.91 -5.25 28.69
C GLU A 155 34.98 -4.48 27.72
N GLN A 156 35.38 -3.25 27.36
CA GLN A 156 35.27 -2.59 26.04
C GLN A 156 33.91 -2.23 25.38
N LEU A 157 33.84 -0.94 25.02
CA LEU A 157 32.76 -0.19 24.36
C LEU A 157 32.42 -0.67 22.94
N THR A 158 31.11 -0.83 22.62
CA THR A 158 30.56 -0.61 21.26
C THR A 158 29.13 -0.03 21.32
N PRO A 159 28.68 0.76 20.30
CA PRO A 159 27.41 1.50 20.33
C PRO A 159 26.19 0.64 20.01
N THR A 160 25.13 0.85 20.79
CA THR A 160 23.82 0.19 20.72
C THR A 160 23.04 0.50 19.44
N THR A 161 22.62 -0.54 18.73
CA THR A 161 21.55 -0.56 17.72
C THR A 161 20.17 -0.39 18.37
N PRO A 162 19.24 0.40 17.80
CA PRO A 162 17.82 0.32 18.16
C PRO A 162 17.06 -0.63 17.22
N ASP A 163 16.66 -1.77 17.80
CA ASP A 163 15.45 -2.57 17.61
C ASP A 163 14.83 -2.73 16.20
N SER A 164 15.11 -3.90 15.63
CA SER A 164 14.27 -4.56 14.63
C SER A 164 12.92 -4.99 15.22
N PRO A 165 11.78 -4.76 14.56
CA PRO A 165 10.53 -5.47 14.85
C PRO A 165 10.61 -6.95 14.38
N PRO A 166 9.90 -7.88 15.03
CA PRO A 166 10.09 -9.32 14.84
C PRO A 166 9.66 -9.80 13.45
N ALA A 167 10.40 -10.78 12.94
CA ALA A 167 9.98 -11.63 11.84
C ALA A 167 8.81 -12.50 12.28
N ASN A 168 7.72 -12.50 11.50
CA ASN A 168 6.76 -13.61 11.49
C ASN A 168 7.08 -14.41 10.22
N ASP A 169 7.64 -15.61 10.33
CA ASP A 169 6.96 -16.87 10.67
C ASP A 169 5.88 -17.25 9.65
N ASP A 170 6.36 -17.86 8.58
CA ASP A 170 5.92 -19.16 8.07
C ASP A 170 4.43 -19.48 8.25
N ASN A 171 3.60 -19.05 7.29
CA ASN A 171 2.36 -19.79 7.03
C ASN A 171 2.12 -19.96 5.54
N LYS A 172 2.63 -21.09 5.06
CA LYS A 172 2.32 -21.68 3.77
C LYS A 172 0.84 -22.07 3.74
N LYS A 173 -0.04 -21.22 3.21
CA LYS A 173 -1.43 -21.60 2.87
C LYS A 173 -1.83 -21.11 1.48
N ASN A 174 -1.65 -22.03 0.52
CA ASN A 174 -2.54 -22.38 -0.58
C ASN A 174 -3.31 -21.24 -1.28
N TYR A 175 -2.79 -20.82 -2.43
CA TYR A 175 -3.52 -20.06 -3.43
C TYR A 175 -4.44 -21.00 -4.23
N THR A 176 -5.76 -20.86 -4.08
CA THR A 176 -6.76 -21.43 -4.99
C THR A 176 -7.35 -20.30 -5.84
N PRO A 177 -7.27 -20.33 -7.19
CA PRO A 177 -7.86 -19.29 -8.01
C PRO A 177 -9.39 -19.48 -8.10
N TYR A 178 -10.16 -18.48 -7.68
CA TYR A 178 -11.60 -18.44 -7.95
C TYR A 178 -11.86 -17.96 -9.38
N LEU A 179 -12.51 -18.84 -10.15
CA LEU A 179 -13.14 -18.57 -11.43
C LEU A 179 -14.34 -17.64 -11.21
N ILE A 180 -14.37 -16.49 -11.89
CA ILE A 180 -15.56 -15.63 -11.95
C ILE A 180 -16.51 -16.24 -12.97
N ALA A 181 -17.54 -16.96 -12.50
CA ALA A 181 -18.71 -17.28 -13.30
C ALA A 181 -19.70 -16.11 -13.21
N ALA A 182 -19.91 -15.42 -14.34
CA ALA A 182 -20.94 -14.41 -14.49
C ALA A 182 -22.32 -15.07 -14.43
N GLY A 183 -23.19 -14.57 -13.55
CA GLY A 183 -24.59 -14.99 -13.45
C GLY A 183 -25.45 -13.79 -13.06
N VAL A 184 -25.91 -13.04 -14.07
CA VAL A 184 -26.97 -12.05 -13.93
C VAL A 184 -28.29 -12.80 -13.79
N LEU A 185 -29.02 -12.59 -12.70
CA LEU A 185 -30.36 -13.13 -12.49
C LEU A 185 -31.30 -11.98 -12.17
N VAL A 186 -32.04 -11.53 -13.19
CA VAL A 186 -33.15 -10.59 -13.08
C VAL A 186 -34.43 -11.41 -13.03
N LEU A 187 -35.16 -11.35 -11.91
CA LEU A 187 -36.54 -11.84 -11.82
C LEU A 187 -37.48 -10.64 -11.68
N GLY A 188 -38.01 -10.19 -12.82
CA GLY A 188 -39.21 -9.36 -12.87
C GLY A 188 -40.42 -10.25 -13.16
N GLY A 189 -41.31 -10.39 -12.19
CA GLY A 189 -42.60 -11.07 -12.36
C GLY A 189 -43.62 -10.16 -13.04
N ILE A 190 -44.29 -10.67 -14.07
CA ILE A 190 -45.55 -10.10 -14.59
C ILE A 190 -46.53 -11.26 -14.79
N GLY A 191 -47.69 -11.12 -14.16
CA GLY A 191 -48.76 -12.11 -14.11
C GLY A 191 -49.48 -12.34 -15.43
N TYR A 192 -50.02 -13.55 -15.56
CA TYR A 192 -50.89 -14.01 -16.63
C TYR A 192 -52.31 -13.44 -16.45
N TYR A 193 -52.88 -12.85 -17.50
CA TYR A 193 -54.33 -12.57 -17.57
C TYR A 193 -54.92 -13.37 -18.74
N ILE A 194 -55.79 -14.32 -18.41
CA ILE A 194 -56.52 -15.18 -19.36
C ILE A 194 -57.73 -14.39 -19.87
N TYR A 195 -57.82 -14.15 -21.18
CA TYR A 195 -59.04 -13.63 -21.80
C TYR A 195 -59.87 -14.78 -22.36
N LYS A 196 -61.14 -14.82 -21.96
CA LYS A 196 -62.14 -15.85 -22.28
C LYS A 196 -62.82 -15.50 -23.61
N LYS A 197 -62.79 -16.45 -24.55
CA LYS A 197 -63.46 -16.36 -25.87
C LYS A 197 -64.97 -16.56 -25.69
N LYS A 198 -65.77 -15.67 -26.29
CA LYS A 198 -67.17 -15.90 -26.68
C LYS A 198 -67.35 -15.34 -28.08
#